data_AF-A0A6V7LEN8-F1
#
_entry.id   AF-A0A6V7LEN8-F1
#
_cell.length_a   1.000
_cell.length_b   1.000
_cell.length_c   1.000
_cell.angle_alpha   90.00
_cell.angle_beta   90.00
_cell.angle_gamma   90.00
#
_symmetry.space_group_name_H-M   'P 1'
#
loop_
_entity.id
_entity.type
_entity.pdbx_description
1 polymer ?
#
loop_
_entity_poly.entity_id
_entity_poly.type
_entity_poly.pdbx_seq_one_letter_code
_entity_poly.pdbx_strand_id
1 'polypeptide(L)'
;GTGWWKYEFCYGRTVVQYHVARDGSKTMIDLGKFDKQKHIDWIDAHPAKKPKPLGQRKQLSHLYSDGSVCDKTGKLRQTEVRLKCVEAVSGSPSSVSLFLLEPKTCEYILGVESPLICKILDYADEYGLISEAAVGNFEEAKTLQKPEDEGEVKKIIHDEH
;
A
#
# COMPACT_ATOMS: atom_id res chain seq x y z
N GLY A 1 -15.68 4.59 4.58
CA GLY A 1 -15.80 5.09 3.20
C GLY A 1 -17.16 4.73 2.67
N THR A 2 -17.78 5.59 1.86
CA THR A 2 -19.04 5.25 1.18
C THR A 2 -18.80 4.11 0.20
N GLY A 3 -19.54 3.00 0.33
CA GLY A 3 -19.31 1.73 -0.40
C GLY A 3 -19.46 1.78 -1.93
N TRP A 4 -19.53 2.97 -2.51
CA TRP A 4 -19.63 3.25 -3.94
C TRP A 4 -18.24 3.41 -4.61
N TRP A 5 -17.25 3.96 -3.88
CA TRP A 5 -15.94 4.25 -4.45
C TRP A 5 -14.93 3.14 -4.18
N LYS A 6 -14.11 2.85 -5.20
CA LYS A 6 -12.93 2.00 -5.14
C LYS A 6 -11.66 2.86 -5.21
N TYR A 7 -10.55 2.29 -4.76
CA TYR A 7 -9.26 2.98 -4.71
C TYR A 7 -8.17 2.08 -5.26
N GLU A 8 -7.20 2.69 -5.93
CA GLU A 8 -6.00 2.06 -6.43
C GLU A 8 -4.79 2.82 -5.90
N PHE A 9 -3.80 2.06 -5.45
CA PHE A 9 -2.54 2.59 -4.96
C PHE A 9 -1.38 1.91 -5.68
N CYS A 10 -0.62 2.71 -6.41
CA CYS A 10 0.62 2.30 -7.06
C CYS A 10 1.78 2.97 -6.31
N TYR A 11 2.50 2.18 -5.50
CA TYR A 11 3.64 2.68 -4.72
C TYR A 11 4.66 3.41 -5.60
N GLY A 12 5.07 4.60 -5.17
CA GLY A 12 6.00 5.47 -5.88
C GLY A 12 5.43 6.11 -7.14
N ARG A 13 4.13 5.94 -7.43
CA ARG A 13 3.49 6.45 -8.65
C ARG A 13 2.27 7.30 -8.35
N THR A 14 1.14 6.69 -8.01
CA THR A 14 -0.17 7.38 -8.00
C THR A 14 -1.13 6.79 -6.96
N VAL A 15 -2.03 7.64 -6.48
CA VAL A 15 -3.24 7.26 -5.75
C VAL A 15 -4.45 7.68 -6.58
N VAL A 16 -5.33 6.73 -6.89
CA VAL A 16 -6.52 7.00 -7.72
C VAL A 16 -7.76 6.49 -7.00
N GLN A 17 -8.83 7.29 -7.03
CA GLN A 17 -10.18 6.84 -6.68
C GLN A 17 -10.99 6.66 -7.96
N TYR A 18 -11.77 5.58 -8.04
CA TYR A 18 -12.62 5.34 -9.19
C TYR A 18 -13.94 4.67 -8.82
N HIS A 19 -14.93 4.88 -9.67
CA HIS A 19 -16.23 4.26 -9.58
C HIS A 19 -16.62 3.73 -10.96
N VAL A 20 -17.25 2.55 -10.98
CA VAL A 20 -17.78 1.93 -12.20
C VAL A 20 -19.28 1.84 -12.05
N ALA A 21 -20.01 2.61 -12.85
CA ALA A 21 -21.46 2.62 -12.86
C ALA A 21 -22.02 1.32 -13.45
N ARG A 22 -23.34 1.12 -13.30
CA ARG A 22 -24.03 -0.08 -13.78
C ARG A 22 -23.96 -0.25 -15.30
N ASP A 23 -23.84 0.84 -16.04
CA ASP A 23 -23.68 0.86 -17.50
C ASP A 23 -22.22 0.61 -17.94
N GLY A 24 -21.31 0.41 -17.00
CA GLY A 24 -19.89 0.19 -17.25
C GLY A 24 -19.06 1.47 -17.36
N SER A 25 -19.66 2.67 -17.32
CA SER A 25 -18.92 3.92 -17.34
C SER A 25 -18.02 4.07 -16.11
N LYS A 26 -16.76 4.45 -16.32
CA LYS A 26 -15.75 4.60 -15.26
C LYS A 26 -15.47 6.09 -15.00
N THR A 27 -15.71 6.53 -13.77
CA THR A 27 -15.23 7.82 -13.28
C THR A 27 -13.92 7.62 -12.55
N MET A 28 -12.87 8.38 -12.88
CA MET A 28 -11.57 8.32 -12.22
C MET A 28 -11.17 9.71 -11.69
N ILE A 29 -10.66 9.73 -10.48
CA ILE A 29 -10.19 10.93 -9.79
C ILE A 29 -8.77 10.66 -9.31
N ASP A 30 -7.82 11.44 -9.82
CA ASP A 30 -6.42 11.40 -9.36
C ASP A 30 -6.35 12.12 -8.00
N LEU A 31 -5.93 11.39 -6.96
CA LEU A 31 -5.79 11.87 -5.58
C LEU A 31 -4.35 12.27 -5.24
N GLY A 32 -3.42 12.13 -6.17
CA GLY A 32 -2.03 12.54 -6.02
C GLY A 32 -1.06 11.60 -6.73
N LYS A 33 0.10 12.18 -7.07
CA LYS A 33 1.26 11.54 -7.68
C LYS A 33 2.44 11.67 -6.74
N PHE A 34 3.27 10.65 -6.71
CA PHE A 34 4.50 10.70 -5.93
C PHE A 34 5.54 11.55 -6.66
N ASP A 35 6.13 12.48 -5.94
CA ASP A 35 7.30 13.25 -6.37
C ASP A 35 8.30 13.27 -5.21
N LYS A 36 9.52 12.78 -5.46
CA LYS A 36 10.54 12.62 -4.42
C LYS A 36 10.90 13.95 -3.76
N GLN A 37 11.08 15.02 -4.55
CA GLN A 37 11.51 16.31 -4.01
C GLN A 37 10.40 16.95 -3.19
N LYS A 38 9.16 16.96 -3.72
CA LYS A 38 8.01 17.50 -2.97
C LYS A 38 7.76 16.74 -1.68
N HIS A 39 8.00 15.43 -1.69
CA HIS A 39 7.91 14.63 -0.47
C HIS A 39 8.97 15.00 0.58
N ILE A 40 10.23 15.19 0.17
CA ILE A 40 11.32 15.63 1.04
C ILE A 40 10.98 16.99 1.67
N ASP A 41 10.61 17.96 0.83
CA ASP A 41 10.23 19.31 1.28
C ASP A 41 9.04 19.26 2.26
N TRP A 42 8.06 18.40 1.99
CA TRP A 42 6.91 18.20 2.86
C TRP A 42 7.28 17.59 4.22
N ILE A 43 8.19 16.61 4.25
CA ILE A 43 8.67 16.01 5.49
C ILE A 43 9.45 17.02 6.35
N ASP A 44 10.28 17.85 5.73
CA ASP A 44 11.02 18.89 6.45
C ASP A 44 10.10 19.97 7.01
N ALA A 45 9.03 20.33 6.28
CA ALA A 45 7.99 21.23 6.77
C ALA A 45 7.11 20.62 7.89
N HIS A 46 7.09 19.28 8.03
CA HIS A 46 6.25 18.58 9.00
C HIS A 46 7.05 17.57 9.84
N PRO A 47 7.85 18.02 10.82
CA PRO A 47 8.71 17.14 11.63
C PRO A 47 7.97 15.99 12.32
N ALA A 48 6.67 16.16 12.63
CA ALA A 48 5.83 15.11 13.21
C ALA A 48 5.61 13.90 12.27
N LYS A 49 5.86 14.06 10.96
CA LYS A 49 5.76 13.03 9.93
C LYS A 49 7.06 12.29 9.66
N LYS A 50 8.19 12.78 10.19
CA LYS A 50 9.48 12.11 10.06
C LYS A 50 9.39 10.68 10.61
N PRO A 51 10.04 9.70 9.95
CA PRO A 51 10.13 8.35 10.46
C PRO A 51 10.66 8.34 11.89
N LYS A 52 10.07 7.51 12.75
CA LYS A 52 10.62 7.27 14.07
C LYS A 52 11.96 6.50 13.97
N PRO A 53 12.80 6.53 15.01
CA PRO A 53 14.00 5.68 15.08
C PRO A 53 13.65 4.20 14.87
N LEU A 54 14.57 3.41 14.30
CA LEU A 54 14.33 2.03 13.85
C LEU A 54 13.58 1.15 14.88
N GLY A 55 14.00 1.14 16.14
CA GLY A 55 13.35 0.35 17.20
C GLY A 55 11.92 0.79 17.60
N GLN A 56 11.47 1.97 17.20
CA GLN A 56 10.14 2.52 17.51
C GLN A 56 9.29 2.74 16.25
N ARG A 57 9.82 2.41 15.07
CA ARG A 57 9.17 2.67 13.79
C ARG A 57 8.11 1.61 13.53
N LYS A 58 6.85 2.05 13.44
CA LYS A 58 5.69 1.21 13.08
C LYS A 58 4.97 1.68 11.81
N GLN A 59 5.33 2.86 11.31
CA GLN A 59 4.74 3.43 10.10
C GLN A 59 5.68 4.40 9.40
N LEU A 60 5.42 4.63 8.12
CA LEU A 60 6.02 5.68 7.28
C LEU A 60 4.90 6.51 6.64
N SER A 61 5.20 7.78 6.37
CA SER A 61 4.26 8.71 5.71
C SER A 61 4.87 9.18 4.40
N HIS A 62 4.16 9.02 3.28
CA HIS A 62 4.55 9.52 1.96
C HIS A 62 3.54 10.53 1.44
N LEU A 63 4.03 11.61 0.82
CA LEU A 63 3.17 12.59 0.18
C LEU A 63 2.97 12.22 -1.28
N TYR A 64 1.71 12.23 -1.71
CA TYR A 64 1.30 12.18 -3.10
C TYR A 64 0.55 13.48 -3.40
N SER A 65 1.12 14.34 -4.25
CA SER A 65 0.61 15.69 -4.53
C SER A 65 0.18 15.84 -5.99
N ASP A 66 -0.32 17.02 -6.36
CA ASP A 66 -0.64 17.36 -7.76
C ASP A 66 -1.64 16.41 -8.42
N GLY A 67 -2.61 15.94 -7.64
CA GLY A 67 -3.76 15.22 -8.17
C GLY A 67 -4.68 16.14 -8.98
N SER A 68 -5.83 15.60 -9.38
CA SER A 68 -6.84 16.36 -10.13
C SER A 68 -7.32 17.60 -9.37
N VAL A 69 -7.69 18.65 -10.10
CA VAL A 69 -8.24 19.89 -9.52
C VAL A 69 -9.54 19.59 -8.78
N CYS A 70 -9.62 20.01 -7.52
CA CYS A 70 -10.81 19.93 -6.70
C CYS A 70 -11.86 20.94 -7.17
N ASP A 71 -13.03 20.44 -7.53
CA ASP A 71 -14.21 21.23 -7.90
C ASP A 71 -14.68 22.16 -6.78
N LYS A 72 -14.55 21.73 -5.53
CA LYS A 72 -15.00 22.50 -4.36
C LYS A 72 -14.04 23.58 -3.89
N THR A 73 -12.73 23.35 -4.02
CA THR A 73 -11.70 24.23 -3.44
C THR A 73 -10.81 24.90 -4.49
N GLY A 74 -10.85 24.45 -5.75
CA GLY A 74 -9.94 24.87 -6.81
C GLY A 74 -8.49 24.40 -6.64
N LYS A 75 -8.15 23.74 -5.53
CA LYS A 75 -6.79 23.24 -5.24
C LYS A 75 -6.58 21.86 -5.83
N LEU A 76 -5.32 21.51 -6.11
CA LEU A 76 -4.96 20.14 -6.50
C LEU A 76 -5.16 19.19 -5.32
N ARG A 77 -5.76 18.03 -5.58
CA ARG A 77 -5.91 16.96 -4.59
C ARG A 77 -4.54 16.44 -4.15
N GLN A 78 -4.46 16.02 -2.89
CA GLN A 78 -3.25 15.42 -2.32
C GLN A 78 -3.59 14.35 -1.30
N THR A 79 -2.70 13.38 -1.15
CA THR A 79 -2.87 12.23 -0.25
C THR A 79 -1.61 12.02 0.59
N GLU A 80 -1.79 11.90 1.90
CA GLU A 80 -0.80 11.29 2.79
C GLU A 80 -1.01 9.76 2.76
N VAL A 81 -0.07 9.02 2.19
CA VAL A 81 -0.06 7.55 2.25
C VAL A 81 0.67 7.12 3.52
N ARG A 82 -0.02 6.38 4.40
CA ARG A 82 0.54 5.81 5.62
C ARG A 82 0.76 4.32 5.45
N LEU A 83 2.01 3.93 5.29
CA LEU A 83 2.44 2.52 5.27
C LEU A 83 2.59 2.06 6.72
N LYS A 84 1.78 1.11 7.17
CA LYS A 84 1.76 0.65 8.55
C LYS A 84 2.03 -0.85 8.66
N CYS A 85 2.95 -1.19 9.55
CA CYS A 85 3.15 -2.57 9.99
C CYS A 85 1.98 -2.99 10.88
N VAL A 86 1.33 -4.10 10.53
CA VAL A 86 0.32 -4.78 11.36
C VAL A 86 0.72 -6.23 11.53
N GLU A 87 0.27 -6.86 12.62
CA GLU A 87 0.52 -8.28 12.85
C GLU A 87 -0.21 -9.13 11.81
N ALA A 88 0.36 -10.28 11.47
CA ALA A 88 -0.27 -11.22 10.54
C ALA A 88 -1.52 -11.81 11.18
N VAL A 89 -2.68 -11.52 10.61
CA VAL A 89 -3.94 -12.16 11.00
C VAL A 89 -3.91 -13.58 10.45
N SER A 90 -3.88 -14.58 11.35
CA SER A 90 -4.08 -16.02 11.08
C SER A 90 -3.48 -16.52 9.75
N GLY A 91 -2.15 -16.43 9.60
CA GLY A 91 -1.41 -17.18 8.58
C GLY A 91 -1.38 -16.62 7.15
N SER A 92 -1.90 -15.41 6.89
CA SER A 92 -1.74 -14.75 5.57
C SER A 92 -0.63 -13.69 5.58
N PRO A 93 0.64 -14.05 5.29
CA PRO A 93 1.78 -13.12 5.34
C PRO A 93 1.69 -12.02 4.28
N SER A 94 0.88 -12.21 3.25
CA SER A 94 0.71 -11.30 2.11
C SER A 94 -0.58 -10.49 2.15
N SER A 95 -1.30 -10.51 3.28
CA SER A 95 -2.52 -9.72 3.44
C SER A 95 -2.22 -8.21 3.36
N VAL A 96 -3.08 -7.48 2.66
CA VAL A 96 -3.02 -6.02 2.51
C VAL A 96 -4.41 -5.45 2.76
N SER A 97 -4.52 -4.49 3.68
CA SER A 97 -5.73 -3.73 3.96
C SER A 97 -5.52 -2.27 3.53
N LEU A 98 -6.50 -1.72 2.82
CA LEU A 98 -6.51 -0.31 2.42
C LEU A 98 -7.74 0.39 2.98
N PHE A 99 -7.55 1.61 3.47
CA PHE A 99 -8.65 2.51 3.81
C PHE A 99 -8.32 3.94 3.44
N LEU A 100 -9.32 4.71 3.01
CA LEU A 100 -9.19 6.12 2.67
C LEU A 100 -10.05 6.97 3.60
N LEU A 101 -9.45 8.03 4.14
CA LEU A 101 -10.11 9.08 4.91
C LEU A 101 -9.94 10.42 4.19
N GLU A 102 -10.94 11.29 4.27
CA GLU A 102 -10.89 12.67 3.79
C GLU A 102 -11.04 13.62 4.99
N PRO A 103 -9.96 13.84 5.78
CA PRO A 103 -10.02 14.70 6.98
C PRO A 103 -10.30 16.17 6.65
N LYS A 104 -9.95 16.62 5.44
CA LYS A 104 -10.31 17.93 4.89
C LYS A 104 -10.71 17.74 3.43
N THR A 105 -11.58 18.62 2.94
CA THR A 105 -12.04 18.55 1.56
C THR A 105 -10.87 18.52 0.57
N CYS A 106 -10.78 17.46 -0.22
CA CYS A 106 -9.73 17.21 -1.21
C CYS A 106 -8.30 16.98 -0.67
N GLU A 107 -8.15 16.75 0.65
CA GLU A 107 -6.93 16.24 1.27
C GLU A 107 -7.22 14.89 1.92
N TYR A 108 -6.47 13.86 1.53
CA TYR A 108 -6.77 12.48 1.89
C TYR A 108 -5.68 11.85 2.77
N ILE A 109 -6.07 10.83 3.53
CA ILE A 109 -5.15 9.89 4.17
C ILE A 109 -5.49 8.50 3.67
N LEU A 110 -4.56 7.87 2.96
CA LEU A 110 -4.64 6.46 2.56
C LEU A 110 -3.82 5.63 3.55
N GLY A 111 -4.48 4.80 4.36
CA GLY A 111 -3.80 3.79 5.15
C GLY A 111 -3.57 2.52 4.34
N VAL A 112 -2.34 2.02 4.34
CA VAL A 112 -1.94 0.74 3.77
C VAL A 112 -1.36 -0.09 4.89
N GLU A 113 -2.06 -1.15 5.28
CA GLU A 113 -1.72 -2.00 6.41
C GLU A 113 -1.36 -3.40 5.89
N SER A 114 -0.16 -3.88 6.22
CA SER A 114 0.31 -5.21 5.84
C SER A 114 1.44 -5.71 6.75
N PRO A 115 1.52 -7.02 7.05
CA PRO A 115 2.68 -7.62 7.70
C PRO A 115 3.97 -7.45 6.89
N LEU A 116 3.87 -7.34 5.56
CA LEU A 116 5.01 -7.10 4.68
C LEU A 116 5.68 -5.76 4.95
N ILE A 117 4.91 -4.75 5.39
CA ILE A 117 5.45 -3.43 5.69
C ILE A 117 6.45 -3.53 6.85
N CYS A 118 6.21 -4.40 7.83
CA CYS A 118 7.13 -4.60 8.95
C CYS A 118 8.57 -4.90 8.51
N LYS A 119 8.75 -5.62 7.40
CA LYS A 119 10.08 -5.99 6.87
C LYS A 119 10.78 -4.83 6.14
N ILE A 120 10.03 -3.87 5.60
CA ILE A 120 10.60 -2.77 4.81
C ILE A 120 10.84 -1.49 5.64
N LEU A 121 10.22 -1.37 6.82
CA LEU A 121 10.36 -0.18 7.68
C LEU A 121 11.82 0.14 8.04
N ASP A 122 12.64 -0.89 8.21
CA ASP A 122 14.04 -0.74 8.62
C ASP A 122 14.94 -0.20 7.50
N TYR A 123 14.52 -0.35 6.24
CA TYR A 123 15.27 0.12 5.08
C TYR A 123 14.91 1.54 4.66
N ALA A 124 13.98 2.19 5.37
CA ALA A 124 13.60 3.56 5.07
C ALA A 124 14.60 4.57 5.64
N ASP A 125 14.96 5.57 4.82
CA ASP A 125 15.88 6.64 5.21
C ASP A 125 15.22 7.66 6.17
N GLU A 126 15.91 8.78 6.43
CA GLU A 126 15.42 9.84 7.32
C GLU A 126 14.17 10.58 6.79
N TYR A 127 13.88 10.45 5.49
CA TYR A 127 12.67 10.97 4.85
C TYR A 127 11.57 9.91 4.75
N GLY A 128 11.89 8.66 5.06
CA GLY A 128 10.95 7.54 4.99
C GLY A 128 10.91 6.90 3.62
N LEU A 129 11.86 7.21 2.73
CA LEU A 129 11.97 6.63 1.41
C LEU A 129 12.63 5.25 1.50
N ILE A 130 12.07 4.28 0.79
CA ILE A 130 12.60 2.92 0.70
C ILE A 130 13.27 2.78 -0.66
N SER A 131 14.52 2.34 -0.68
CA SER A 131 15.25 2.16 -1.93
C SER A 131 14.67 1.00 -2.75
N GLU A 132 14.69 1.11 -4.08
CA GLU A 132 14.26 0.03 -4.98
C GLU A 132 15.09 -1.26 -4.77
N ALA A 133 16.35 -1.12 -4.36
CA ALA A 133 17.22 -2.24 -3.99
C ALA A 133 16.70 -3.03 -2.77
N ALA A 134 16.06 -2.37 -1.80
CA ALA A 134 15.45 -3.03 -0.65
C ALA A 134 14.12 -3.75 -1.03
N VAL A 135 13.46 -3.30 -2.09
CA VAL A 135 12.25 -3.94 -2.65
C VAL A 135 12.60 -5.19 -3.48
N GLY A 136 13.78 -5.24 -4.11
CA GLY A 136 14.24 -6.42 -4.87
C GLY A 136 14.36 -7.71 -4.05
N ASN A 137 14.74 -7.60 -2.77
CA ASN A 137 14.83 -8.74 -1.84
C ASN A 137 13.47 -9.37 -1.47
N PHE A 138 12.34 -8.80 -1.91
CA PHE A 138 11.01 -9.39 -1.71
C PHE A 138 10.70 -10.52 -2.69
N GLU A 139 11.32 -10.54 -3.87
CA GLU A 139 11.14 -11.63 -4.84
C GLU A 139 11.83 -12.91 -4.37
N GLU A 140 13.01 -12.82 -3.74
CA GLU A 140 13.71 -13.98 -3.16
C GLU A 140 12.96 -14.62 -1.97
N ALA A 141 12.15 -13.83 -1.24
CA ALA A 141 11.33 -14.35 -0.16
C ALA A 141 10.12 -15.20 -0.64
N LYS A 142 9.77 -15.15 -1.94
CA LYS A 142 8.73 -16.02 -2.52
C LYS A 142 9.22 -17.45 -2.77
N THR A 143 10.53 -17.66 -2.92
CA THR A 143 11.08 -18.97 -3.32
C THR A 143 11.21 -19.96 -2.14
N LEU A 144 11.00 -19.52 -0.89
CA LEU A 144 11.15 -20.34 0.33
C LEU A 144 9.84 -20.90 0.91
N GLN A 145 8.70 -20.74 0.24
CA GLN A 145 7.44 -21.40 0.64
C GLN A 145 6.92 -22.28 -0.50
N LYS A 146 7.46 -23.49 -0.61
CA LYS A 146 6.83 -24.58 -1.36
C LYS A 146 6.27 -25.58 -0.33
N PRO A 147 4.95 -25.87 -0.29
CA PRO A 147 4.42 -26.90 0.58
C PRO A 147 4.87 -28.28 0.08
N GLU A 148 5.47 -29.07 0.98
CA GLU A 148 5.61 -30.51 0.87
C GLU A 148 4.26 -31.14 1.26
N ASP A 149 3.54 -31.72 0.30
CA ASP A 149 2.74 -32.95 0.49
C ASP A 149 2.18 -33.41 -0.87
N GLU A 150 2.79 -34.41 -1.50
CA GLU A 150 2.09 -35.29 -2.44
C GLU A 150 2.05 -36.69 -1.82
N GLY A 151 0.95 -36.93 -1.10
CA GLY A 151 0.60 -38.21 -0.53
C GLY A 151 0.40 -39.30 -1.60
N GLU A 152 1.05 -40.42 -1.31
CA GLU A 152 1.01 -41.73 -1.94
C GLU A 152 -0.41 -42.23 -2.28
N VAL A 153 -0.73 -42.37 -3.58
CA VAL A 153 -1.93 -43.10 -4.04
C VAL A 153 -1.60 -44.60 -4.09
N LYS A 154 -2.03 -45.33 -3.07
CA LYS A 154 -2.02 -46.80 -3.06
C LYS A 154 -2.99 -47.36 -4.12
N LYS A 155 -2.44 -47.99 -5.16
CA LYS A 155 -3.20 -48.87 -6.06
C LYS A 155 -3.56 -50.16 -5.33
N ILE A 156 -4.84 -50.37 -5.05
CA ILE A 156 -5.39 -51.69 -4.72
C ILE A 156 -5.88 -52.29 -6.04
N ILE A 157 -5.19 -53.34 -6.49
CA ILE A 157 -5.61 -54.20 -7.60
C ILE A 157 -6.62 -55.19 -7.02
N HIS A 158 -7.83 -55.24 -7.57
CA HIS A 158 -8.73 -56.37 -7.43
C HIS A 158 -8.68 -57.17 -8.73
N ASP A 159 -8.25 -58.42 -8.59
CA ASP A 159 -8.24 -59.47 -9.60
C ASP A 159 -9.54 -60.26 -9.47
N GLU A 160 -10.36 -60.34 -10.52
CA GLU A 160 -11.43 -61.33 -10.72
C GLU A 160 -11.63 -61.58 -12.22
N HIS A 161 -10.78 -62.42 -12.82
CA HIS A 161 -11.10 -63.65 -13.60
C HIS A 161 -9.91 -64.12 -14.46
#